data_AF-A0A960U5R6-F1
#
_entry.id   AF-A0A960U5R6-F1
#
_cell.length_a   1.000
_cell.length_b   1.000
_cell.length_c   1.000
_cell.angle_alpha   90.00
_cell.angle_beta   90.00
_cell.angle_gamma   90.00
#
_symmetry.space_group_name_H-M   'P 1'
#
loop_
_entity.id
_entity.type
_entity.pdbx_description
1 polymer ?
#
loop_
_entity_poly.entity_id
_entity_poly.type
_entity_poly.pdbx_seq_one_letter_code
_entity_poly.pdbx_strand_id
1 'polypeptide(L)'
;MIILLSAILAITAVLSVLFYIQNSRSNISERALALAAMGNFLDAKAMVRGILEREPDNSQILFLMSKIHSIEKDYEGEAHFLEKLKSTGNFEKDFPASFVSSRLGDIYYDQNKMQEAFFHYLDAIHLDPHNIEPFLRLSFIAVGQKEFKIAESFMKQVPDNEVEISSFFIARGVVAAQLNRADEFMFFEKAYELDKNPLPVFLFALANYRLKNHKEALKLANEALEKAEDEYFRFTIIQFIMLQHFLLGDFSSSLIHAKLCIEMARQNSWKFETSESELNFALISIAQNNLEEASEFLIEAESLNTEDTEIIELADYKFQLELGKINMGQTTPNGYNPDLALQQLPDKLFPVERYFELSGLRSNNYVNIRGMVNESGEKIANRLSNVGPNKILTFISLKGTSFKNACNRIMNDLSYKGVRELPCIESDGANYLAKSKDEEEQSALFKIRKWKDIQISDVFLNESLENLQESGAKMCYIVGNAELTQGAKKIYRLNSSKIQIINGVELEQLLERALK
;
A
#
# COMPACT_ATOMS: atom_id res chain seq x y z
N MET A 1 -18.15 -31.57 -46.65
CA MET A 1 -17.40 -30.74 -47.64
C MET A 1 -16.61 -29.62 -46.96
N ILE A 2 -17.24 -28.80 -46.11
CA ILE A 2 -16.59 -27.67 -45.40
C ILE A 2 -15.45 -28.12 -44.46
N ILE A 3 -15.63 -29.18 -43.68
CA ILE A 3 -14.60 -29.72 -42.77
C ILE A 3 -13.38 -30.28 -43.52
N LEU A 4 -13.60 -30.84 -44.71
CA LEU A 4 -12.51 -31.35 -45.54
C LEU A 4 -11.72 -30.18 -46.15
N LEU A 5 -12.41 -29.12 -46.56
CA LEU A 5 -11.80 -27.90 -47.08
C LEU A 5 -10.96 -27.19 -46.01
N SER A 6 -11.44 -27.10 -44.76
CA SER A 6 -10.70 -26.48 -43.67
C SER A 6 -9.46 -27.30 -43.27
N ALA A 7 -9.56 -28.64 -43.26
CA ALA A 7 -8.42 -29.51 -43.02
C ALA A 7 -7.36 -29.39 -44.13
N ILE A 8 -7.78 -29.30 -45.40
CA ILE A 8 -6.87 -29.09 -46.53
C ILE A 8 -6.22 -27.70 -46.45
N LEU A 9 -6.95 -26.66 -46.03
CA LEU A 9 -6.39 -25.32 -45.84
C LEU A 9 -5.36 -25.28 -44.70
N ALA A 10 -5.63 -25.98 -43.59
CA ALA A 10 -4.69 -26.09 -42.49
C ALA A 10 -3.43 -26.87 -42.88
N ILE A 11 -3.60 -27.99 -43.60
CA ILE A 11 -2.48 -28.80 -44.09
C ILE A 11 -1.65 -28.02 -45.12
N THR A 12 -2.29 -27.27 -46.02
CA THR A 12 -1.57 -26.45 -47.02
C THR A 12 -0.87 -25.26 -46.38
N ALA A 13 -1.41 -24.66 -45.31
CA ALA A 13 -0.73 -23.65 -44.52
C ALA A 13 0.49 -24.21 -43.77
N VAL A 14 0.36 -25.40 -43.17
CA VAL A 14 1.48 -26.08 -42.51
C VAL A 14 2.55 -26.46 -43.54
N LEU A 15 2.16 -26.99 -44.70
CA LEU A 15 3.08 -27.36 -45.77
C LEU A 15 3.75 -26.15 -46.43
N SER A 16 3.06 -25.01 -46.55
CA SER A 16 3.66 -23.78 -47.08
C SER A 16 4.65 -23.17 -46.09
N VAL A 17 4.38 -23.26 -44.79
CA VAL A 17 5.33 -22.91 -43.71
C VAL A 17 6.54 -23.84 -43.73
N LEU A 18 6.34 -25.16 -43.83
CA LEU A 18 7.42 -26.15 -43.91
C LEU A 18 8.27 -25.98 -45.18
N PHE A 19 7.64 -25.74 -46.33
CA PHE A 19 8.32 -25.46 -47.59
C PHE A 19 9.09 -24.13 -47.53
N TYR A 20 8.53 -23.08 -46.91
CA TYR A 20 9.23 -21.82 -46.68
C TYR A 20 10.44 -22.00 -45.75
N ILE A 21 10.32 -22.79 -44.68
CA ILE A 21 11.41 -23.15 -43.76
C ILE A 21 12.53 -23.94 -44.48
N GLN A 22 12.16 -24.82 -45.42
CA GLN A 22 13.11 -25.69 -46.12
C GLN A 22 13.80 -25.01 -47.31
N ASN A 23 13.15 -24.02 -47.93
CA ASN A 23 13.58 -23.43 -49.20
C ASN A 23 14.09 -21.99 -49.10
N SER A 24 13.90 -21.33 -47.95
CA SER A 24 14.61 -20.07 -47.66
C SER A 24 16.02 -20.38 -47.17
N ARG A 25 17.01 -19.61 -47.63
CA ARG A 25 18.26 -19.37 -46.88
C ARG A 25 17.93 -18.59 -45.59
N SER A 26 16.99 -19.09 -44.78
CA SER A 26 16.46 -18.39 -43.61
C SER A 26 17.56 -18.28 -42.58
N ASN A 27 17.69 -17.06 -42.07
CA ASN A 27 18.54 -16.75 -40.93
C ASN A 27 18.22 -17.73 -39.80
N ILE A 28 19.23 -18.29 -39.13
CA ILE A 28 19.05 -19.30 -38.07
C ILE A 28 18.04 -18.84 -37.01
N SER A 29 17.97 -17.52 -36.80
CA SER A 29 16.98 -16.82 -36.00
C SER A 29 15.52 -17.09 -36.40
N GLU A 30 15.18 -16.99 -37.68
CA GLU A 30 13.81 -17.20 -38.17
C GLU A 30 13.37 -18.64 -37.95
N ARG A 31 14.27 -19.61 -38.20
CA ARG A 31 13.98 -21.04 -38.02
C ARG A 31 13.80 -21.39 -36.55
N ALA A 32 14.67 -20.87 -35.68
CA ALA A 32 14.57 -21.10 -34.24
C ALA A 32 13.28 -20.50 -33.66
N LEU A 33 12.90 -19.29 -34.07
CA LEU A 33 11.64 -18.66 -33.64
C LEU A 33 10.41 -19.39 -34.19
N ALA A 34 10.45 -19.87 -35.44
CA ALA A 34 9.36 -20.66 -36.01
C ALA A 34 9.15 -21.98 -35.23
N LEU A 35 10.24 -22.69 -34.88
CA LEU A 35 10.17 -23.88 -34.04
C LEU A 35 9.58 -23.58 -32.65
N ALA A 36 10.01 -22.48 -32.02
CA ALA A 36 9.46 -22.05 -30.73
C ALA A 36 7.96 -21.71 -30.84
N ALA A 37 7.52 -21.03 -31.90
CA ALA A 37 6.12 -20.71 -32.14
C ALA A 37 5.25 -21.97 -32.37
N MET A 38 5.84 -23.05 -32.87
CA MET A 38 5.20 -24.36 -32.99
C MET A 38 5.18 -25.15 -31.66
N GLY A 39 5.71 -24.59 -30.57
CA GLY A 39 5.85 -25.24 -29.27
C GLY A 39 7.05 -26.21 -29.17
N ASN A 40 7.91 -26.27 -30.20
CA ASN A 40 9.07 -27.14 -30.21
C ASN A 40 10.31 -26.41 -29.63
N PHE A 41 10.25 -26.16 -28.32
CA PHE A 41 11.26 -25.38 -27.61
C PHE A 41 12.62 -26.07 -27.52
N LEU A 42 12.65 -27.41 -27.42
CA LEU A 42 13.90 -28.17 -27.33
C LEU A 42 14.74 -28.02 -28.61
N ASP A 43 14.11 -28.21 -29.78
CA ASP A 43 14.80 -28.07 -31.06
C ASP A 43 15.18 -26.61 -31.34
N ALA A 44 14.30 -25.67 -30.99
CA ALA A 44 14.58 -24.24 -31.10
C ALA A 44 15.84 -23.85 -30.30
N LYS A 45 15.90 -24.23 -29.01
CA LYS A 45 17.05 -23.96 -28.13
C LYS A 45 18.31 -24.71 -28.58
N ALA A 46 18.19 -25.96 -29.02
CA ALA A 46 19.32 -26.76 -29.50
C ALA A 46 19.97 -26.13 -30.74
N MET A 47 19.16 -25.58 -31.65
CA MET A 47 19.62 -24.94 -32.88
C MET A 47 20.53 -23.73 -32.60
N VAL A 48 20.24 -22.96 -31.56
CA VAL A 48 21.00 -21.74 -31.22
C VAL A 48 22.09 -21.99 -30.17
N ARG A 49 21.96 -23.04 -29.33
CA ARG A 49 22.95 -23.41 -28.30
C ARG A 49 24.34 -23.67 -28.90
N GLY A 50 24.42 -24.35 -30.04
CA GLY A 50 25.69 -24.66 -30.69
C GLY A 50 26.48 -23.42 -31.16
N ILE A 51 25.79 -22.29 -31.40
CA ILE A 51 26.45 -21.01 -31.67
C ILE A 51 26.89 -20.37 -30.36
N LEU A 52 26.03 -20.36 -29.35
CA LEU A 52 26.34 -19.77 -28.05
C LEU A 52 27.51 -20.46 -27.32
N GLU A 53 27.73 -21.76 -27.55
CA GLU A 53 28.90 -22.48 -27.02
C GLU A 53 30.22 -21.99 -27.65
N ARG A 54 30.20 -21.55 -28.90
CA ARG A 54 31.37 -21.03 -29.62
C ARG A 54 31.57 -19.54 -29.38
N GLU A 55 30.46 -18.82 -29.31
CA GLU A 55 30.39 -17.37 -29.17
C GLU A 55 29.49 -17.01 -27.98
N PRO A 56 29.98 -17.18 -26.74
CA PRO A 56 29.16 -17.03 -25.54
C PRO A 56 28.61 -15.61 -25.33
N ASP A 57 29.26 -14.61 -25.93
CA ASP A 57 28.93 -13.19 -25.80
C ASP A 57 28.29 -12.61 -27.08
N ASN A 58 27.83 -13.47 -28.01
CA ASN A 58 27.13 -13.02 -29.21
C ASN A 58 25.74 -12.47 -28.83
N SER A 59 25.60 -11.14 -28.88
CA SER A 59 24.37 -10.43 -28.49
C SER A 59 23.12 -10.86 -29.26
N GLN A 60 23.24 -11.11 -30.57
CA GLN A 60 22.10 -11.54 -31.39
C GLN A 60 21.58 -12.90 -30.95
N ILE A 61 22.49 -13.83 -30.63
CA ILE A 61 22.14 -15.19 -30.21
C ILE A 61 21.64 -15.21 -28.77
N LEU A 62 22.21 -14.40 -27.89
CA LEU A 62 21.69 -14.20 -26.53
C LEU A 62 20.26 -13.66 -26.56
N PHE A 63 20.00 -12.65 -27.39
CA PHE A 63 18.67 -12.09 -27.57
C PHE A 63 17.69 -13.06 -28.23
N LEU A 64 18.14 -13.85 -29.20
CA LEU A 64 17.33 -14.90 -29.82
C LEU A 64 16.94 -15.97 -28.79
N MET A 65 17.89 -16.39 -27.95
CA MET A 65 17.62 -17.34 -26.88
C MET A 65 16.60 -16.76 -25.89
N SER A 66 16.75 -15.50 -25.47
CA SER A 66 15.77 -14.85 -24.58
C SER A 66 14.37 -14.80 -25.20
N LYS A 67 14.25 -14.51 -26.51
CA LYS A 67 12.97 -14.56 -27.24
C LYS A 67 12.35 -15.96 -27.24
N ILE A 68 13.13 -17.03 -27.40
CA ILE A 68 12.62 -18.40 -27.36
C ILE A 68 12.03 -18.70 -25.96
N HIS A 69 12.75 -18.33 -24.90
CA HIS A 69 12.27 -18.46 -23.54
C HIS A 69 11.01 -17.61 -23.27
N SER A 70 10.93 -16.40 -23.84
CA SER A 70 9.72 -15.58 -23.78
C SER A 70 8.50 -16.28 -24.40
N ILE A 71 8.65 -16.92 -25.57
CA ILE A 71 7.55 -17.64 -26.25
C ILE A 71 7.10 -18.85 -25.42
N GLU A 72 8.04 -19.52 -24.76
CA GLU A 72 7.78 -20.63 -23.83
C GLU A 72 7.13 -20.17 -22.52
N LYS A 73 7.13 -18.86 -22.23
CA LYS A 73 6.77 -18.26 -20.94
C LYS A 73 7.69 -18.68 -19.79
N ASP A 74 8.93 -19.05 -20.12
CA ASP A 74 9.99 -19.29 -19.16
C ASP A 74 10.70 -17.97 -18.83
N TYR A 75 10.08 -17.21 -17.93
CA TYR A 75 10.57 -15.88 -17.54
C TYR A 75 11.92 -15.92 -16.82
N GLU A 76 12.26 -17.01 -16.12
CA GLU A 76 13.58 -17.15 -15.48
C GLU A 76 14.68 -17.31 -16.53
N GLY A 77 14.45 -18.18 -17.52
CA GLY A 77 15.35 -18.34 -18.65
C GLY A 77 15.47 -17.06 -19.48
N GLU A 78 14.35 -16.38 -19.73
CA GLU A 78 14.36 -15.10 -20.43
C GLU A 78 15.24 -14.06 -19.70
N ALA A 79 15.00 -13.85 -18.40
CA ALA A 79 15.79 -12.93 -17.59
C ALA A 79 17.28 -13.30 -17.59
N HIS A 80 17.60 -14.60 -17.47
CA HIS A 80 18.99 -15.07 -17.49
C HIS A 80 19.73 -14.65 -18.77
N PHE A 81 19.13 -14.86 -19.94
CA PHE A 81 19.76 -14.50 -21.20
C PHE A 81 19.77 -12.99 -21.46
N LEU A 82 18.77 -12.24 -21.00
CA LEU A 82 18.76 -10.77 -21.07
C LEU A 82 19.80 -10.13 -20.14
N GLU A 83 20.01 -10.66 -18.95
CA GLU A 83 21.09 -10.23 -18.04
C GLU A 83 22.45 -10.47 -18.67
N LYS A 84 22.65 -11.66 -19.26
CA LYS A 84 23.88 -11.98 -19.97
C LYS A 84 24.09 -11.05 -21.16
N LEU A 85 23.06 -10.79 -21.97
CA LEU A 85 23.09 -9.82 -23.05
C LEU A 85 23.48 -8.42 -22.53
N LYS A 86 22.82 -7.94 -21.46
CA LYS A 86 23.12 -6.65 -20.84
C LYS A 86 24.57 -6.55 -20.38
N SER A 87 25.14 -7.63 -19.84
CA SER A 87 26.54 -7.69 -19.40
C SER A 87 27.56 -7.57 -20.53
N THR A 88 27.19 -7.89 -21.78
CA THR A 88 28.08 -7.73 -22.93
C THR A 88 28.27 -6.25 -23.32
N GLY A 89 27.32 -5.38 -22.99
CA GLY A 89 27.32 -3.97 -23.40
C GLY A 89 27.08 -3.74 -24.91
N ASN A 90 26.91 -4.80 -25.70
CA ASN A 90 26.77 -4.73 -27.15
C ASN A 90 25.30 -4.84 -27.54
N PHE A 91 24.69 -3.72 -27.92
CA PHE A 91 23.28 -3.62 -28.30
C PHE A 91 23.11 -3.23 -29.77
N GLU A 92 22.04 -3.71 -30.39
CA GLU A 92 21.69 -3.40 -31.76
C GLU A 92 20.35 -2.68 -31.84
N LYS A 93 20.02 -2.15 -33.02
CA LYS A 93 18.77 -1.41 -33.26
C LYS A 93 17.52 -2.26 -32.94
N ASP A 94 17.59 -3.57 -33.14
CA ASP A 94 16.48 -4.50 -32.90
C ASP A 94 16.23 -4.78 -31.41
N PHE A 95 17.21 -4.48 -30.54
CA PHE A 95 17.15 -4.68 -29.10
C PHE A 95 17.99 -3.61 -28.37
N PRO A 96 17.54 -2.34 -28.37
CA PRO A 96 18.28 -1.29 -27.69
C PRO A 96 18.40 -1.58 -26.19
N ALA A 97 19.44 -1.04 -25.55
CA ALA A 97 19.70 -1.24 -24.13
C ALA A 97 18.50 -0.84 -23.23
N SER A 98 17.76 0.19 -23.63
CA SER A 98 16.53 0.63 -22.96
C SER A 98 15.46 -0.45 -22.99
N PHE A 99 15.20 -1.05 -24.16
CA PHE A 99 14.25 -2.15 -24.32
C PHE A 99 14.63 -3.36 -23.45
N VAL A 100 15.91 -3.76 -23.47
CA VAL A 100 16.40 -4.87 -22.63
C VAL A 100 16.19 -4.58 -21.15
N SER A 101 16.46 -3.35 -20.72
CA SER A 101 16.27 -2.94 -19.31
C SER A 101 14.79 -2.87 -18.93
N SER A 102 13.91 -2.33 -19.78
CA SER A 102 12.46 -2.35 -19.53
C SER A 102 11.94 -3.77 -19.41
N ARG A 103 12.36 -4.67 -20.32
CA ARG A 103 11.90 -6.06 -20.32
C ARG A 103 12.35 -6.83 -19.09
N LEU A 104 13.59 -6.62 -18.63
CA LEU A 104 14.05 -7.16 -17.34
C LEU A 104 13.20 -6.62 -16.19
N GLY A 105 12.88 -5.32 -16.22
CA GLY A 105 11.95 -4.69 -15.27
C GLY A 105 10.60 -5.38 -15.23
N ASP A 106 9.98 -5.64 -16.39
CA ASP A 106 8.69 -6.32 -16.51
C ASP A 106 8.76 -7.75 -15.96
N ILE A 107 9.79 -8.52 -16.33
CA ILE A 107 9.96 -9.90 -15.84
C ILE A 107 10.10 -9.93 -14.32
N TYR A 108 10.92 -9.05 -13.74
CA TYR A 108 11.09 -9.00 -12.30
C TYR A 108 9.82 -8.49 -11.59
N TYR A 109 9.06 -7.60 -12.21
CA TYR A 109 7.78 -7.14 -11.71
C TYR A 109 6.77 -8.30 -11.62
N ASP A 110 6.64 -9.08 -12.70
CA ASP A 110 5.76 -10.26 -12.76
C ASP A 110 6.19 -11.37 -11.79
N GLN A 111 7.49 -11.48 -11.51
CA GLN A 111 8.05 -12.38 -10.49
C GLN A 111 7.91 -11.83 -9.06
N ASN A 112 7.24 -10.69 -8.86
CA ASN A 112 7.08 -10.02 -7.58
C ASN A 112 8.42 -9.61 -6.91
N LYS A 113 9.50 -9.52 -7.70
CA LYS A 113 10.84 -9.05 -7.33
C LYS A 113 10.91 -7.54 -7.56
N MET A 114 10.16 -6.80 -6.73
CA MET A 114 9.89 -5.38 -6.95
C MET A 114 11.14 -4.49 -6.87
N GLN A 115 12.15 -4.87 -6.09
CA GLN A 115 13.39 -4.11 -5.97
C GLN A 115 14.25 -4.22 -7.23
N GLU A 116 14.39 -5.43 -7.77
CA GLU A 116 15.02 -5.69 -9.05
C GLU A 116 14.27 -4.97 -10.17
N ALA A 117 12.94 -5.12 -10.22
CA ALA A 117 12.10 -4.45 -11.22
C ALA A 117 12.34 -2.93 -11.23
N PHE A 118 12.27 -2.29 -10.05
CA PHE A 118 12.54 -0.86 -9.89
C PHE A 118 13.93 -0.48 -10.41
N PHE A 119 14.98 -1.24 -10.06
CA PHE A 119 16.34 -0.99 -10.52
C PHE A 119 16.48 -1.01 -12.05
N HIS A 120 15.84 -1.99 -12.70
CA HIS A 120 15.88 -2.16 -14.16
C HIS A 120 15.04 -1.10 -14.88
N TYR A 121 13.90 -0.68 -14.33
CA TYR A 121 13.17 0.47 -14.87
C TYR A 121 13.96 1.78 -14.74
N LEU A 122 14.74 1.97 -13.66
CA LEU A 122 15.63 3.13 -13.55
C LEU A 122 16.72 3.13 -14.64
N ASP A 123 17.25 1.96 -15.01
CA ASP A 123 18.17 1.87 -16.14
C ASP A 123 17.45 2.25 -17.45
N ALA A 124 16.22 1.78 -17.63
CA ALA A 124 15.44 2.06 -18.82
C ALA A 124 15.20 3.56 -19.03
N ILE A 125 14.76 4.31 -18.01
CA ILE A 125 14.52 5.75 -18.13
C ILE A 125 15.80 6.56 -18.36
N HIS A 126 16.95 6.06 -17.90
CA HIS A 126 18.23 6.71 -18.14
C HIS A 126 18.70 6.53 -19.59
N LEU A 127 18.39 5.37 -20.17
CA LEU A 127 18.77 5.01 -21.54
C LEU A 127 17.80 5.58 -22.59
N ASP A 128 16.51 5.70 -22.24
CA ASP A 128 15.48 6.27 -23.10
C ASP A 128 14.47 7.09 -22.25
N PRO A 129 14.71 8.39 -22.10
CA PRO A 129 13.82 9.28 -21.34
C PRO A 129 12.47 9.55 -22.01
N HIS A 130 12.26 9.10 -23.26
CA HIS A 130 11.01 9.32 -23.99
C HIS A 130 10.02 8.15 -23.82
N ASN A 131 10.48 7.00 -23.34
CA ASN A 131 9.60 5.88 -23.04
C ASN A 131 8.89 6.11 -21.70
N ILE A 132 7.58 6.34 -21.75
CA ILE A 132 6.77 6.62 -20.56
C ILE A 132 6.48 5.38 -19.69
N GLU A 133 6.57 4.17 -20.25
CA GLU A 133 6.15 2.95 -19.54
C GLU A 133 6.99 2.66 -18.28
N PRO A 134 8.34 2.76 -18.31
CA PRO A 134 9.15 2.64 -17.10
C PRO A 134 8.84 3.72 -16.06
N PHE A 135 8.53 4.97 -16.47
CA PHE A 135 8.11 6.02 -15.53
C PHE A 135 6.78 5.67 -14.84
N LEU A 136 5.82 5.14 -15.59
CA LEU A 136 4.55 4.64 -15.04
C LEU A 136 4.83 3.56 -13.99
N ARG A 137 5.59 2.51 -14.35
CA ARG A 137 5.95 1.41 -13.44
C ARG A 137 6.66 1.88 -12.16
N LEU A 138 7.67 2.74 -12.30
CA LEU A 138 8.39 3.33 -11.16
C LEU A 138 7.46 4.13 -10.25
N SER A 139 6.56 4.92 -10.84
CA SER A 139 5.61 5.71 -10.07
C SER A 139 4.67 4.85 -9.23
N PHE A 140 4.10 3.79 -9.82
CA PHE A 140 3.22 2.87 -9.09
C PHE A 140 3.95 2.14 -7.95
N ILE A 141 5.17 1.65 -8.21
CA ILE A 141 5.99 1.02 -7.16
C ILE A 141 6.23 2.02 -6.02
N ALA A 142 6.60 3.27 -6.34
CA ALA A 142 6.84 4.31 -5.34
C ALA A 142 5.58 4.70 -4.53
N VAL A 143 4.42 4.83 -5.18
CA VAL A 143 3.15 5.04 -4.48
C VAL A 143 2.86 3.90 -3.52
N GLY A 144 3.05 2.64 -3.95
CA GLY A 144 2.82 1.48 -3.10
C GLY A 144 3.71 1.42 -1.86
N GLN A 145 4.88 2.07 -1.89
CA GLN A 145 5.78 2.26 -0.74
C GLN A 145 5.52 3.54 0.07
N LYS A 146 4.49 4.33 -0.27
CA LYS A 146 4.21 5.65 0.31
C LYS A 146 5.34 6.68 0.08
N GLU A 147 6.21 6.46 -0.90
CA GLU A 147 7.26 7.40 -1.30
C GLU A 147 6.69 8.46 -2.25
N PHE A 148 5.70 9.23 -1.77
CA PHE A 148 4.86 10.09 -2.61
C PHE A 148 5.64 11.18 -3.36
N LYS A 149 6.69 11.77 -2.76
CA LYS A 149 7.55 12.74 -3.46
C LYS A 149 8.31 12.12 -4.63
N ILE A 150 8.85 10.92 -4.42
CA ILE A 150 9.59 10.19 -5.46
C ILE A 150 8.61 9.75 -6.56
N ALA A 151 7.43 9.25 -6.18
CA ALA A 151 6.37 8.93 -7.14
C ALA A 151 5.99 10.15 -8.01
N GLU A 152 5.83 11.32 -7.38
CA GLU A 152 5.53 12.57 -8.08
C GLU A 152 6.62 12.93 -9.12
N SER A 153 7.89 12.72 -8.78
CA SER A 153 9.01 13.00 -9.68
C SER A 153 8.94 12.17 -10.98
N PHE A 154 8.55 10.90 -10.89
CA PHE A 154 8.35 10.03 -12.06
C PHE A 154 7.06 10.37 -12.81
N MET A 155 5.95 10.63 -12.11
CA MET A 155 4.66 10.98 -12.73
C MET A 155 4.76 12.26 -13.57
N LYS A 156 5.58 13.24 -13.16
CA LYS A 156 5.79 14.49 -13.90
C LYS A 156 6.46 14.29 -15.27
N GLN A 157 7.14 13.17 -15.49
CA GLN A 157 7.76 12.82 -16.77
C GLN A 157 6.78 12.18 -17.75
N VAL A 158 5.55 11.88 -17.31
CA VAL A 158 4.52 11.24 -18.11
C VAL A 158 3.50 12.29 -18.57
N PRO A 159 3.39 12.58 -19.88
CA PRO A 159 2.39 13.51 -20.39
C PRO A 159 0.96 12.94 -20.20
N ASP A 160 0.09 13.71 -19.54
CA ASP A 160 -1.28 13.25 -19.22
C ASP A 160 -2.12 12.88 -20.45
N ASN A 161 -1.84 13.50 -21.60
CA ASN A 161 -2.52 13.23 -22.86
C ASN A 161 -2.11 11.91 -23.52
N GLU A 162 -1.04 11.26 -23.04
CA GLU A 162 -0.56 9.97 -23.56
C GLU A 162 -1.05 8.78 -22.71
N VAL A 163 -1.75 9.04 -21.60
CA VAL A 163 -2.23 8.00 -20.68
C VAL A 163 -3.75 7.98 -20.63
N GLU A 164 -4.34 6.86 -21.01
CA GLU A 164 -5.80 6.60 -20.92
C GLU A 164 -6.12 5.53 -19.86
N ILE A 165 -5.39 5.56 -18.74
CA ILE A 165 -5.51 4.56 -17.67
C ILE A 165 -6.05 5.24 -16.40
N SER A 166 -7.28 4.92 -16.00
CA SER A 166 -7.92 5.52 -14.81
C SER A 166 -7.08 5.32 -13.53
N SER A 167 -6.47 4.15 -13.34
CA SER A 167 -5.65 3.86 -12.15
C SER A 167 -4.40 4.75 -12.03
N PHE A 168 -3.86 5.25 -13.15
CA PHE A 168 -2.75 6.22 -13.12
C PHE A 168 -3.22 7.56 -12.55
N PHE A 169 -4.38 8.05 -12.98
CA PHE A 169 -4.94 9.29 -12.46
C PHE A 169 -5.42 9.15 -11.01
N ILE A 170 -5.91 7.97 -10.60
CA ILE A 170 -6.11 7.66 -9.17
C ILE A 170 -4.80 7.83 -8.41
N ALA A 171 -3.70 7.22 -8.88
CA ALA A 171 -2.40 7.30 -8.22
C ALA A 171 -1.89 8.74 -8.15
N ARG A 172 -2.03 9.55 -9.22
CA ARG A 172 -1.69 10.98 -9.22
C ARG A 172 -2.54 11.77 -8.21
N GLY A 173 -3.84 11.52 -8.14
CA GLY A 173 -4.75 12.14 -7.17
C GLY A 173 -4.37 11.81 -5.73
N VAL A 174 -4.04 10.54 -5.46
CA VAL A 174 -3.54 10.11 -4.14
C VAL A 174 -2.23 10.83 -3.80
N VAL A 175 -1.25 10.83 -4.70
CA VAL A 175 0.03 11.53 -4.48
C VAL A 175 -0.18 13.02 -4.22
N ALA A 176 -0.99 13.69 -5.03
CA ALA A 176 -1.31 15.10 -4.84
C ALA A 176 -1.93 15.37 -3.47
N ALA A 177 -2.93 14.59 -3.05
CA ALA A 177 -3.57 14.73 -1.75
C ALA A 177 -2.59 14.51 -0.60
N GLN A 178 -1.76 13.45 -0.65
CA GLN A 178 -0.77 13.15 0.40
C GLN A 178 0.34 14.20 0.51
N LEU A 179 0.62 14.92 -0.58
CA LEU A 179 1.56 16.03 -0.60
C LEU A 179 0.89 17.39 -0.32
N ASN A 180 -0.39 17.40 0.07
CA ASN A 180 -1.20 18.61 0.29
C ASN A 180 -1.19 19.58 -0.91
N ARG A 181 -1.19 19.03 -2.13
CA ARG A 181 -1.35 19.82 -3.35
C ARG A 181 -2.83 20.00 -3.67
N ALA A 182 -3.16 21.10 -4.33
CA ALA A 182 -4.54 21.51 -4.64
C ALA A 182 -5.07 21.00 -6.01
N ASP A 183 -4.26 20.27 -6.76
CA ASP A 183 -4.62 19.70 -8.07
C ASP A 183 -5.11 18.25 -7.98
N GLU A 184 -5.31 17.69 -6.78
CA GLU A 184 -5.83 16.35 -6.56
C GLU A 184 -7.23 16.16 -7.16
N PHE A 185 -8.08 17.20 -7.08
CA PHE A 185 -9.42 17.19 -7.66
C PHE A 185 -9.40 16.87 -9.15
N MET A 186 -8.50 17.52 -9.91
CA MET A 186 -8.42 17.36 -11.37
C MET A 186 -8.04 15.92 -11.75
N PHE A 187 -7.19 15.26 -10.96
CA PHE A 187 -6.81 13.88 -11.23
C PHE A 187 -7.94 12.90 -10.91
N PHE A 188 -8.69 13.10 -9.82
CA PHE A 188 -9.86 12.26 -9.53
C PHE A 188 -11.00 12.48 -10.52
N GLU A 189 -11.20 13.71 -10.99
CA GLU A 189 -12.12 14.02 -12.09
C GLU A 189 -11.72 13.24 -13.36
N LYS A 190 -10.43 13.29 -13.72
CA LYS A 190 -9.94 12.58 -14.90
C LYS A 190 -10.08 11.06 -14.78
N ALA A 191 -9.81 10.51 -13.59
CA ALA A 191 -10.00 9.10 -13.31
C ALA A 191 -11.47 8.67 -13.48
N TYR A 192 -12.42 9.48 -13.00
CA TYR A 192 -13.86 9.28 -13.15
C TYR A 192 -14.33 9.39 -14.62
N GLU A 193 -13.77 10.32 -15.40
CA GLU A 193 -14.08 10.44 -16.83
C GLU A 193 -13.68 9.19 -17.62
N LEU A 194 -12.53 8.61 -17.29
CA LEU A 194 -11.98 7.43 -17.98
C LEU A 194 -12.65 6.13 -17.56
N ASP A 195 -13.03 6.00 -16.29
CA ASP A 195 -13.68 4.81 -15.75
C ASP A 195 -14.73 5.19 -14.69
N LYS A 196 -15.96 4.73 -14.90
CA LYS A 196 -17.11 4.98 -14.00
C LYS A 196 -17.42 3.79 -13.08
N ASN A 197 -16.44 2.93 -12.86
CA ASN A 197 -16.48 1.92 -11.81
C ASN A 197 -16.60 2.56 -10.41
N PRO A 198 -17.07 1.80 -9.40
CA PRO A 198 -17.34 2.33 -8.06
C PRO A 198 -16.20 3.13 -7.43
N LEU A 199 -14.96 2.64 -7.56
CA LEU A 199 -13.80 3.24 -6.90
C LEU A 199 -13.45 4.65 -7.45
N PRO A 200 -13.20 4.86 -8.76
CA PRO A 200 -12.99 6.21 -9.31
C PRO A 200 -14.12 7.18 -8.96
N VAL A 201 -15.38 6.73 -9.05
CA VAL A 201 -16.57 7.55 -8.73
C VAL A 201 -16.52 8.00 -7.26
N PHE A 202 -16.23 7.08 -6.34
CA PHE A 202 -16.17 7.40 -4.92
C PHE A 202 -14.99 8.30 -4.55
N LEU A 203 -13.81 8.09 -5.15
CA LEU A 203 -12.66 8.97 -4.94
C LEU A 203 -12.94 10.40 -5.45
N PHE A 204 -13.68 10.53 -6.54
CA PHE A 204 -14.16 11.82 -7.03
C PHE A 204 -15.24 12.46 -6.13
N ALA A 205 -16.10 11.64 -5.50
CA ALA A 205 -17.02 12.11 -4.46
C ALA A 205 -16.26 12.70 -3.25
N LEU A 206 -15.20 12.02 -2.79
CA LEU A 206 -14.33 12.51 -1.72
C LEU A 206 -13.66 13.83 -2.09
N ALA A 207 -13.18 13.98 -3.33
CA ALA A 207 -12.60 15.24 -3.83
C ALA A 207 -13.62 16.39 -3.83
N ASN A 208 -14.85 16.15 -4.27
CA ASN A 208 -15.93 17.13 -4.18
C ASN A 208 -16.26 17.52 -2.73
N TYR A 209 -16.25 16.56 -1.82
CA TYR A 209 -16.45 16.83 -0.39
C TYR A 209 -15.35 17.75 0.17
N ARG A 210 -14.08 17.54 -0.19
CA ARG A 210 -12.97 18.43 0.25
C ARG A 210 -13.11 19.85 -0.28
N LEU A 211 -13.69 20.03 -1.47
CA LEU A 211 -14.06 21.35 -2.00
C LEU A 211 -15.37 21.92 -1.42
N LYS A 212 -15.97 21.26 -0.43
CA LYS A 212 -17.28 21.60 0.19
C LYS A 212 -18.46 21.54 -0.78
N ASN A 213 -18.31 20.81 -1.89
CA ASN A 213 -19.38 20.55 -2.86
C ASN A 213 -20.26 19.37 -2.38
N HIS A 214 -20.87 19.50 -1.19
CA HIS A 214 -21.56 18.39 -0.50
C HIS A 214 -22.69 17.75 -1.32
N LYS A 215 -23.42 18.52 -2.12
CA LYS A 215 -24.50 17.99 -2.96
C LYS A 215 -23.98 17.08 -4.08
N GLU A 216 -22.90 17.49 -4.74
CA GLU A 216 -22.29 16.68 -5.80
C GLU A 216 -21.58 15.47 -5.21
N ALA A 217 -20.89 15.64 -4.07
CA ALA A 217 -20.29 14.54 -3.33
C ALA A 217 -21.32 13.47 -2.95
N LEU A 218 -22.48 13.87 -2.43
CA LEU A 218 -23.57 12.97 -2.09
C LEU A 218 -24.13 12.23 -3.33
N LYS A 219 -24.33 12.95 -4.44
CA LYS A 219 -24.81 12.36 -5.70
C LYS A 219 -23.83 11.30 -6.23
N LEU A 220 -22.54 11.64 -6.29
CA LEU A 220 -21.49 10.71 -6.75
C LEU A 220 -21.35 9.51 -5.82
N ALA A 221 -21.46 9.70 -4.50
CA ALA A 221 -21.40 8.60 -3.54
C ALA A 221 -22.56 7.61 -3.73
N ASN A 222 -23.77 8.10 -4.01
CA ASN A 222 -24.90 7.23 -4.35
C ASN A 222 -24.67 6.47 -5.67
N GLU A 223 -24.12 7.14 -6.70
CA GLU A 223 -23.74 6.47 -7.96
C GLU A 223 -22.71 5.35 -7.72
N ALA A 224 -21.71 5.59 -6.86
CA ALA A 224 -20.72 4.59 -6.50
C ALA A 224 -21.35 3.41 -5.73
N LEU A 225 -22.28 3.70 -4.80
CA LEU A 225 -22.96 2.68 -3.99
C LEU A 225 -23.80 1.73 -4.84
N GLU A 226 -24.50 2.23 -5.86
CA GLU A 226 -25.33 1.41 -6.76
C GLU A 226 -24.53 0.34 -7.50
N LYS A 227 -23.25 0.60 -7.76
CA LYS A 227 -22.36 -0.27 -8.53
C LYS A 227 -21.42 -1.10 -7.65
N ALA A 228 -21.33 -0.79 -6.35
CA ALA A 228 -20.39 -1.44 -5.44
C ALA A 228 -20.89 -2.82 -5.02
N GLU A 229 -20.05 -3.84 -5.20
CA GLU A 229 -20.34 -5.23 -4.78
C GLU A 229 -19.73 -5.56 -3.42
N ASP A 230 -18.49 -5.12 -3.16
CA ASP A 230 -17.77 -5.39 -1.91
C ASP A 230 -18.46 -4.76 -0.70
N GLU A 231 -18.78 -5.57 0.30
CA GLU A 231 -19.58 -5.14 1.46
C GLU A 231 -18.90 -4.08 2.32
N TYR A 232 -17.58 -4.19 2.50
CA TYR A 232 -16.83 -3.23 3.32
C TYR A 232 -16.68 -1.88 2.59
N PHE A 233 -16.51 -1.92 1.27
CA PHE A 233 -16.50 -0.72 0.43
C PHE A 233 -17.88 -0.05 0.43
N ARG A 234 -18.96 -0.82 0.31
CA ARG A 234 -20.34 -0.31 0.46
C ARG A 234 -20.57 0.33 1.83
N PHE A 235 -20.14 -0.32 2.91
CA PHE A 235 -20.19 0.23 4.26
C PHE A 235 -19.47 1.58 4.34
N THR A 236 -18.27 1.67 3.77
CA THR A 236 -17.50 2.93 3.70
C THR A 236 -18.24 4.03 2.93
N ILE A 237 -18.87 3.68 1.80
CA ILE A 237 -19.66 4.65 1.01
C ILE A 237 -20.89 5.12 1.79
N ILE A 238 -21.58 4.22 2.50
CA ILE A 238 -22.77 4.57 3.31
C ILE A 238 -22.36 5.45 4.50
N GLN A 239 -21.23 5.17 5.14
CA GLN A 239 -20.67 6.02 6.19
C GLN A 239 -20.35 7.43 5.64
N PHE A 240 -19.86 7.52 4.40
CA PHE A 240 -19.66 8.80 3.73
C PHE A 240 -20.98 9.53 3.41
N ILE A 241 -22.00 8.80 2.93
CA ILE A 241 -23.33 9.35 2.64
C ILE A 241 -23.99 9.88 3.91
N MET A 242 -23.93 9.13 5.01
CA MET A 242 -24.35 9.59 6.35
C MET A 242 -23.72 10.95 6.66
N LEU A 243 -22.39 11.04 6.54
CA LEU A 243 -21.66 12.28 6.79
C LEU A 243 -22.09 13.43 5.85
N GLN A 244 -22.33 13.17 4.56
CA GLN A 244 -22.78 14.23 3.65
C GLN A 244 -24.18 14.74 4.00
N HIS A 245 -25.11 13.86 4.41
CA HIS A 245 -26.43 14.29 4.89
C HIS A 245 -26.32 15.13 6.16
N PHE A 246 -25.47 14.72 7.11
CA PHE A 246 -25.17 15.51 8.31
C PHE A 246 -24.66 16.91 7.96
N LEU A 247 -23.68 17.02 7.06
CA LEU A 247 -23.10 18.31 6.64
C LEU A 247 -24.08 19.20 5.87
N LEU A 248 -25.08 18.61 5.22
CA LEU A 248 -26.18 19.32 4.57
C LEU A 248 -27.31 19.72 5.54
N GLY A 249 -27.24 19.31 6.81
CA GLY A 249 -28.26 19.55 7.83
C GLY A 249 -29.50 18.62 7.71
N ASP A 250 -29.43 17.58 6.88
CA ASP A 250 -30.47 16.56 6.76
C ASP A 250 -30.22 15.44 7.77
N PHE A 251 -30.50 15.74 9.04
CA PHE A 251 -30.28 14.81 10.15
C PHE A 251 -31.13 13.56 10.05
N SER A 252 -32.34 13.65 9.48
CA SER A 252 -33.21 12.49 9.23
C SER A 252 -32.54 11.46 8.34
N SER A 253 -32.05 11.88 7.17
CA SER A 253 -31.35 10.97 6.26
C SER A 253 -30.02 10.52 6.83
N SER A 254 -29.32 11.39 7.57
CA SER A 254 -28.08 11.02 8.27
C SER A 254 -28.32 9.86 9.24
N LEU A 255 -29.35 9.92 10.08
CA LEU A 255 -29.67 8.86 11.05
C LEU A 255 -30.11 7.56 10.37
N ILE A 256 -30.81 7.64 9.22
CA ILE A 256 -31.16 6.46 8.41
C ILE A 256 -29.89 5.74 7.92
N HIS A 257 -28.91 6.47 7.41
CA HIS A 257 -27.66 5.88 6.92
C HIS A 257 -26.76 5.40 8.06
N ALA A 258 -26.76 6.09 9.21
CA ALA A 258 -26.08 5.62 10.42
C ALA A 258 -26.65 4.26 10.89
N LYS A 259 -27.98 4.09 10.91
CA LYS A 259 -28.61 2.78 11.18
C LYS A 259 -28.22 1.73 10.16
N LEU A 260 -28.16 2.08 8.87
CA LEU A 260 -27.72 1.16 7.83
C LEU A 260 -26.27 0.69 8.04
N CYS A 261 -25.36 1.57 8.45
CA CYS A 261 -24.00 1.20 8.86
C CYS A 261 -24.01 0.18 10.01
N ILE A 262 -24.80 0.43 11.07
CA ILE A 262 -24.92 -0.48 12.22
C ILE A 262 -25.40 -1.86 11.76
N GLU A 263 -26.49 -1.92 10.99
CA GLU A 263 -27.05 -3.18 10.50
C GLU A 263 -26.07 -3.96 9.61
N MET A 264 -25.37 -3.29 8.70
CA MET A 264 -24.34 -3.92 7.86
C MET A 264 -23.17 -4.46 8.68
N ALA A 265 -22.70 -3.69 9.66
CA ALA A 265 -21.60 -4.10 10.53
C ALA A 265 -21.99 -5.31 11.40
N ARG A 266 -23.22 -5.33 11.95
CA ARG A 266 -23.77 -6.45 12.71
C ARG A 266 -23.89 -7.72 11.87
N GLN A 267 -24.48 -7.61 10.67
CA GLN A 267 -24.63 -8.75 9.75
C GLN A 267 -23.27 -9.38 9.41
N ASN A 268 -22.23 -8.55 9.29
CA ASN A 268 -20.86 -8.99 9.00
C ASN A 268 -20.01 -9.29 10.25
N SER A 269 -20.57 -9.19 11.45
CA SER A 269 -19.84 -9.38 12.72
C SER A 269 -18.64 -8.45 12.92
N TRP A 270 -18.67 -7.26 12.32
CA TRP A 270 -17.64 -6.22 12.46
C TRP A 270 -17.85 -5.43 13.76
N LYS A 271 -17.34 -5.96 14.87
CA LYS A 271 -17.59 -5.41 16.21
C LYS A 271 -17.10 -3.96 16.37
N PHE A 272 -15.93 -3.65 15.81
CA PHE A 272 -15.36 -2.29 15.89
C PHE A 272 -16.23 -1.29 15.11
N GLU A 273 -16.57 -1.62 13.87
CA GLU A 273 -17.43 -0.81 13.00
C GLU A 273 -18.86 -0.68 13.56
N THR A 274 -19.36 -1.72 14.25
CA THR A 274 -20.65 -1.68 14.94
C THR A 274 -20.62 -0.63 16.05
N SER A 275 -19.64 -0.74 16.97
CA SER A 275 -19.46 0.21 18.08
C SER A 275 -19.22 1.64 17.59
N GLU A 276 -18.40 1.84 16.54
CA GLU A 276 -18.19 3.16 15.94
C GLU A 276 -19.47 3.74 15.31
N SER A 277 -20.25 2.91 14.62
CA SER A 277 -21.50 3.35 13.97
C SER A 277 -22.58 3.70 15.00
N GLU A 278 -22.67 2.93 16.09
CA GLU A 278 -23.56 3.20 17.23
C GLU A 278 -23.19 4.51 17.94
N LEU A 279 -21.89 4.74 18.17
CA LEU A 279 -21.39 6.01 18.70
C LEU A 279 -21.74 7.20 17.79
N ASN A 280 -21.52 7.08 16.48
CA ASN A 280 -21.86 8.12 15.51
C ASN A 280 -23.37 8.41 15.50
N PHE A 281 -24.20 7.36 15.56
CA PHE A 281 -25.65 7.49 15.67
C PHE A 281 -26.07 8.23 16.94
N ALA A 282 -25.53 7.82 18.10
CA ALA A 282 -25.83 8.44 19.39
C ALA A 282 -25.41 9.91 19.42
N LEU A 283 -24.23 10.24 18.88
CA LEU A 283 -23.71 11.60 18.80
C LEU A 283 -24.64 12.51 17.96
N ILE A 284 -25.09 12.04 16.79
CA ILE A 284 -26.01 12.79 15.92
C ILE A 284 -27.40 12.94 16.58
N SER A 285 -27.89 11.89 17.24
CA SER A 285 -29.19 11.90 17.94
C SER A 285 -29.19 12.88 19.12
N ILE A 286 -28.11 12.90 19.92
CA ILE A 286 -27.94 13.88 21.01
C ILE A 286 -27.92 15.30 20.45
N ALA A 287 -27.25 15.54 19.32
CA ALA A 287 -27.25 16.85 18.65
C ALA A 287 -28.66 17.34 18.28
N GLN A 288 -29.59 16.40 17.99
CA GLN A 288 -31.00 16.68 17.71
C GLN A 288 -31.88 16.69 18.97
N ASN A 289 -31.30 16.59 20.16
CA ASN A 289 -32.00 16.46 21.44
C ASN A 289 -32.90 15.20 21.53
N ASN A 290 -32.58 14.16 20.77
CA ASN A 290 -33.26 12.86 20.78
C ASN A 290 -32.54 11.90 21.74
N LEU A 291 -32.59 12.18 23.04
CA LEU A 291 -31.82 11.46 24.08
C LEU A 291 -32.28 10.01 24.28
N GLU A 292 -33.57 9.73 24.09
CA GLU A 292 -34.14 8.38 24.21
C GLU A 292 -33.55 7.44 23.16
N GLU A 293 -33.57 7.84 21.89
CA GLU A 293 -33.03 7.05 20.79
C GLU A 293 -31.50 6.90 20.90
N ALA A 294 -30.80 7.95 21.33
CA ALA A 294 -29.36 7.87 21.59
C ALA A 294 -29.00 6.87 22.69
N SER A 295 -29.89 6.65 23.66
CA SER A 295 -29.59 5.82 24.83
C SER A 295 -29.41 4.35 24.50
N GLU A 296 -30.27 3.79 23.64
CA GLU A 296 -30.20 2.39 23.23
C GLU A 296 -28.84 2.08 22.59
N PHE A 297 -28.49 2.83 21.54
CA PHE A 297 -27.25 2.61 20.80
C PHE A 297 -25.99 2.89 21.63
N LEU A 298 -26.03 3.87 22.53
CA LEU A 298 -24.86 4.19 23.35
C LEU A 298 -24.56 3.10 24.39
N ILE A 299 -25.60 2.46 24.95
CA ILE A 299 -25.45 1.31 25.86
C ILE A 299 -24.86 0.11 25.09
N GLU A 300 -25.34 -0.15 23.88
CA GLU A 300 -24.80 -1.21 23.02
C GLU A 300 -23.33 -0.94 22.67
N ALA A 301 -22.99 0.31 22.31
CA ALA A 301 -21.63 0.71 21.99
C ALA A 301 -20.67 0.52 23.18
N GLU A 302 -21.10 0.91 24.38
CA GLU A 302 -20.35 0.71 25.63
C GLU A 302 -20.18 -0.78 25.95
N SER A 303 -21.18 -1.61 25.70
CA SER A 303 -21.10 -3.07 25.92
C SER A 303 -20.08 -3.76 25.00
N LEU A 304 -19.86 -3.21 23.80
CA LEU A 304 -18.89 -3.71 22.83
C LEU A 304 -17.48 -3.20 23.11
N ASN A 305 -17.35 -2.00 23.68
CA ASN A 305 -16.07 -1.34 23.94
C ASN A 305 -16.11 -0.53 25.24
N THR A 306 -15.95 -1.22 26.38
CA THR A 306 -16.11 -0.65 27.73
C THR A 306 -15.03 0.36 28.12
N GLU A 307 -13.93 0.45 27.36
CA GLU A 307 -12.80 1.32 27.66
C GLU A 307 -12.69 2.52 26.70
N ASP A 308 -13.63 2.64 25.74
CA ASP A 308 -13.62 3.75 24.79
C ASP A 308 -13.97 5.06 25.49
N THR A 309 -12.97 5.93 25.64
CA THR A 309 -13.11 7.23 26.31
C THR A 309 -14.20 8.10 25.69
N GLU A 310 -14.38 8.06 24.37
CA GLU A 310 -15.35 8.89 23.66
C GLU A 310 -16.79 8.42 23.91
N ILE A 311 -17.00 7.10 24.01
CA ILE A 311 -18.28 6.51 24.38
C ILE A 311 -18.64 6.91 25.82
N ILE A 312 -17.68 6.75 26.75
CA ILE A 312 -17.86 7.09 28.16
C ILE A 312 -18.17 8.59 28.33
N GLU A 313 -17.42 9.46 27.66
CA GLU A 313 -17.61 10.90 27.74
C GLU A 313 -18.95 11.36 27.13
N LEU A 314 -19.37 10.75 26.01
CA LEU A 314 -20.68 11.04 25.42
C LEU A 314 -21.82 10.54 26.33
N ALA A 315 -21.66 9.39 26.99
CA ALA A 315 -22.63 8.86 27.95
C ALA A 315 -22.77 9.74 29.18
N ASP A 316 -21.65 10.21 29.75
CA ASP A 316 -21.65 11.18 30.84
C ASP A 316 -22.30 12.52 30.42
N TYR A 317 -21.98 13.03 29.23
CA TYR A 317 -22.61 14.23 28.69
C TYR A 317 -24.14 14.08 28.59
N LYS A 318 -24.62 12.99 28.00
CA LYS A 318 -26.06 12.68 27.90
C LYS A 318 -26.71 12.60 29.29
N PHE A 319 -26.08 11.91 30.24
CA PHE A 319 -26.59 11.79 31.61
C PHE A 319 -26.67 13.15 32.33
N GLN A 320 -25.69 14.03 32.13
CA GLN A 320 -25.71 15.38 32.70
C GLN A 320 -26.82 16.25 32.10
N LEU A 321 -27.12 16.10 30.80
CA LEU A 321 -28.26 16.75 30.16
C LEU A 321 -29.59 16.29 30.74
N GLU A 322 -29.78 14.97 30.90
CA GLU A 322 -31.01 14.38 31.46
C GLU A 322 -31.27 14.87 32.90
N LEU A 323 -30.21 15.08 33.69
CA LEU A 323 -30.30 15.64 35.03
C LEU A 323 -30.48 17.17 35.07
N GLY A 324 -30.43 17.85 33.91
CA GLY A 324 -30.49 19.31 33.82
C GLY A 324 -29.28 20.02 34.45
N LYS A 325 -28.14 19.32 34.59
CA LYS A 325 -26.89 19.88 35.13
C LYS A 325 -26.16 20.77 34.13
N ILE A 326 -26.32 20.46 32.84
CA ILE A 326 -25.78 21.21 31.72
C ILE A 326 -26.88 21.45 30.68
N ASN A 327 -26.71 22.47 29.84
CA ASN A 327 -27.55 22.70 28.66
C ASN A 327 -26.91 22.11 27.40
N MET A 328 -27.73 21.89 26.36
CA MET A 328 -27.24 21.48 25.05
C MET A 328 -26.11 22.39 24.54
N GLY A 329 -25.02 21.78 24.05
CA GLY A 329 -23.82 22.46 23.52
C GLY A 329 -22.86 22.96 24.60
N GLN A 330 -23.16 22.82 25.89
CA GLN A 330 -22.24 23.18 26.96
C GLN A 330 -21.14 22.14 27.13
N THR A 331 -19.92 22.57 27.44
CA THR A 331 -18.82 21.66 27.76
C THR A 331 -19.03 21.06 29.15
N THR A 332 -18.83 19.75 29.31
CA THR A 332 -18.91 19.09 30.62
C THR A 332 -17.78 19.58 31.56
N PRO A 333 -17.92 19.41 32.88
CA PRO A 333 -16.84 19.71 33.83
C PRO A 333 -15.52 18.98 33.52
N ASN A 334 -15.60 17.82 32.86
CA ASN A 334 -14.44 17.02 32.45
C ASN A 334 -13.84 17.46 31.11
N GLY A 335 -14.42 18.49 30.46
CA GLY A 335 -13.88 19.08 29.24
C GLY A 335 -14.47 18.53 27.93
N TYR A 336 -15.44 17.61 27.99
CA TYR A 336 -16.06 17.04 26.79
C TYR A 336 -17.07 18.00 26.16
N ASN A 337 -17.05 18.11 24.83
CA ASN A 337 -18.00 18.91 24.07
C ASN A 337 -18.47 18.13 22.83
N PRO A 338 -19.77 17.80 22.71
CA PRO A 338 -20.29 17.04 21.56
C PRO A 338 -20.25 17.84 20.26
N ASP A 339 -20.38 19.17 20.31
CA ASP A 339 -20.30 20.01 19.10
C ASP A 339 -18.90 19.97 18.51
N LEU A 340 -17.87 19.90 19.37
CA LEU A 340 -16.50 19.70 18.93
C LEU A 340 -16.30 18.30 18.33
N ALA A 341 -16.85 17.26 18.97
CA ALA A 341 -16.81 15.90 18.44
C ALA A 341 -17.47 15.80 17.05
N LEU A 342 -18.64 16.45 16.87
CA LEU A 342 -19.33 16.55 15.59
C LEU A 342 -18.54 17.34 14.54
N GLN A 343 -17.87 18.42 14.94
CA GLN A 343 -16.98 19.19 14.04
C GLN A 343 -15.78 18.37 13.57
N GLN A 344 -15.28 17.46 14.41
CA GLN A 344 -14.14 16.59 14.11
C GLN A 344 -14.53 15.30 13.38
N LEU A 345 -15.81 14.91 13.43
CA LEU A 345 -16.33 13.69 12.80
C LEU A 345 -15.94 13.55 11.31
N PRO A 346 -16.01 14.60 10.46
CA PRO A 346 -15.59 14.48 9.07
C PRO A 346 -14.11 14.08 8.92
N ASP A 347 -13.22 14.75 9.66
CA ASP A 347 -11.77 14.48 9.63
C ASP A 347 -11.41 13.14 10.28
N LYS A 348 -12.23 12.67 11.22
CA LYS A 348 -12.08 11.34 11.84
C LYS A 348 -12.41 10.22 10.85
N LEU A 349 -13.53 10.32 10.14
CA LEU A 349 -14.02 9.28 9.24
C LEU A 349 -13.32 9.31 7.86
N PHE A 350 -13.04 10.50 7.34
CA PHE A 350 -12.48 10.70 6.01
C PHE A 350 -11.23 11.59 5.98
N PRO A 351 -10.17 11.27 6.76
CA PRO A 351 -8.90 11.99 6.69
C PRO A 351 -8.24 11.80 5.31
N VAL A 352 -7.23 12.62 4.99
CA VAL A 352 -6.57 12.64 3.67
C VAL A 352 -5.99 11.26 3.28
N GLU A 353 -5.54 10.49 4.26
CA GLU A 353 -5.03 9.12 4.14
C GLU A 353 -6.05 8.15 3.52
N ARG A 354 -7.36 8.43 3.62
CA ARG A 354 -8.39 7.55 3.04
C ARG A 354 -8.28 7.45 1.53
N TYR A 355 -7.74 8.45 0.84
CA TYR A 355 -7.46 8.30 -0.60
C TYR A 355 -6.52 7.14 -0.88
N PHE A 356 -5.42 7.03 -0.12
CA PHE A 356 -4.47 5.93 -0.29
C PHE A 356 -5.06 4.60 0.17
N GLU A 357 -5.70 4.57 1.35
CA GLU A 357 -6.30 3.35 1.91
C GLU A 357 -7.34 2.72 0.98
N LEU A 358 -8.16 3.55 0.32
CA LEU A 358 -9.23 3.09 -0.58
C LEU A 358 -8.74 2.80 -2.00
N SER A 359 -7.62 3.40 -2.43
CA SER A 359 -7.13 3.28 -3.82
C SER A 359 -6.70 1.88 -4.25
N GLY A 360 -6.40 0.99 -3.30
CA GLY A 360 -5.84 -0.34 -3.59
C GLY A 360 -4.37 -0.31 -4.06
N LEU A 361 -3.69 0.84 -4.00
CA LEU A 361 -2.32 1.01 -4.52
C LEU A 361 -1.23 0.50 -3.56
N ARG A 362 -1.58 0.11 -2.34
CA ARG A 362 -0.63 -0.36 -1.33
C ARG A 362 0.08 -1.64 -1.79
N SER A 363 1.40 -1.67 -1.63
CA SER A 363 2.19 -2.88 -1.86
C SER A 363 2.66 -3.48 -0.53
N ASN A 364 2.60 -4.81 -0.43
CA ASN A 364 3.15 -5.57 0.70
C ASN A 364 4.65 -5.89 0.51
N ASN A 365 5.15 -5.82 -0.73
CA ASN A 365 6.56 -6.08 -0.99
C ASN A 365 7.36 -4.80 -0.80
N TYR A 366 8.10 -4.73 0.29
CA TYR A 366 8.95 -3.58 0.57
C TYR A 366 10.05 -3.41 -0.50
N VAL A 367 10.31 -2.18 -0.93
CA VAL A 367 11.38 -1.81 -1.85
C VAL A 367 12.24 -0.69 -1.26
N ASN A 368 13.56 -0.87 -1.23
CA ASN A 368 14.50 0.17 -0.79
C ASN A 368 14.70 1.25 -1.88
N ILE A 369 13.67 2.06 -2.11
CA ILE A 369 13.66 3.11 -3.15
C ILE A 369 14.72 4.17 -2.87
N ARG A 370 14.84 4.63 -1.62
CA ARG A 370 15.82 5.66 -1.22
C ARG A 370 17.27 5.21 -1.32
N GLY A 371 17.52 3.90 -1.35
CA GLY A 371 18.84 3.34 -1.67
C GLY A 371 19.18 3.35 -3.16
N MET A 372 18.19 3.59 -4.03
CA MET A 372 18.34 3.58 -5.49
C MET A 372 18.23 4.97 -6.12
N VAL A 373 17.42 5.86 -5.54
CA VAL A 373 17.18 7.22 -6.04
C VAL A 373 17.19 8.29 -4.94
N ASN A 374 17.48 9.53 -5.32
CA ASN A 374 17.26 10.71 -4.48
C ASN A 374 15.78 11.16 -4.51
N GLU A 375 15.42 12.22 -3.76
CA GLU A 375 14.03 12.72 -3.72
C GLU A 375 13.51 13.21 -5.08
N SER A 376 14.39 13.61 -6.01
CA SER A 376 14.05 14.00 -7.38
C SER A 376 13.93 12.82 -8.36
N GLY A 377 14.05 11.58 -7.88
CA GLY A 377 13.95 10.37 -8.71
C GLY A 377 15.20 10.05 -9.52
N GLU A 378 16.30 10.77 -9.31
CA GLU A 378 17.56 10.52 -10.02
C GLU A 378 18.27 9.30 -9.42
N LYS A 379 18.74 8.41 -10.29
CA LYS A 379 19.45 7.18 -9.91
C LYS A 379 20.78 7.50 -9.22
N ILE A 380 20.98 6.97 -8.02
CA ILE A 380 22.23 7.09 -7.24
C ILE A 380 23.00 5.77 -7.11
N ALA A 381 22.35 4.62 -7.38
CA ALA A 381 22.98 3.31 -7.29
C ALA A 381 23.33 2.74 -8.67
N ASN A 382 24.63 2.56 -8.95
CA ASN A 382 25.09 2.02 -10.24
C ASN A 382 24.96 0.49 -10.38
N ARG A 383 24.87 -0.23 -9.26
CA ARG A 383 24.71 -1.70 -9.24
C ARG A 383 23.70 -2.08 -8.19
N LEU A 384 22.86 -3.07 -8.49
CA LEU A 384 21.90 -3.58 -7.52
C LEU A 384 22.58 -4.10 -6.24
N SER A 385 23.77 -4.70 -6.34
CA SER A 385 24.55 -5.14 -5.17
C SER A 385 25.00 -3.99 -4.26
N ASN A 386 25.02 -2.75 -4.76
CA ASN A 386 25.34 -1.55 -3.99
C ASN A 386 24.10 -0.94 -3.35
N VAL A 387 22.90 -1.32 -3.81
CA VAL A 387 21.66 -1.01 -3.12
C VAL A 387 21.71 -1.85 -1.85
N GLY A 388 22.03 -1.20 -0.72
CA GLY A 388 22.26 -1.86 0.56
C GLY A 388 21.18 -2.92 0.83
N PRO A 389 21.53 -4.03 1.49
CA PRO A 389 20.61 -5.13 1.69
C PRO A 389 19.33 -4.57 2.30
N ASN A 390 18.18 -5.09 1.88
CA ASN A 390 16.90 -4.72 2.46
C ASN A 390 16.99 -4.88 3.99
N LYS A 391 17.24 -3.78 4.70
CA LYS A 391 17.68 -3.82 6.10
C LYS A 391 16.57 -4.39 6.97
N ILE A 392 15.32 -4.06 6.61
CA ILE A 392 14.12 -4.59 7.24
C ILE A 392 14.03 -6.11 7.02
N LEU A 393 14.12 -6.61 5.79
CA LEU A 393 14.10 -8.07 5.55
C LEU A 393 15.31 -8.78 6.17
N THR A 394 16.49 -8.16 6.15
CA THR A 394 17.70 -8.68 6.79
C THR A 394 17.46 -8.85 8.28
N PHE A 395 16.94 -7.80 8.93
CA PHE A 395 16.56 -7.80 10.33
C PHE A 395 15.50 -8.86 10.66
N ILE A 396 14.44 -8.97 9.85
CA ILE A 396 13.39 -9.99 9.98
C ILE A 396 13.96 -11.41 9.84
N SER A 397 15.00 -11.59 9.02
CA SER A 397 15.65 -12.89 8.80
C SER A 397 16.58 -13.32 9.95
N LEU A 398 16.96 -12.41 10.85
CA LEU A 398 17.90 -12.71 11.92
C LEU A 398 17.36 -13.76 12.89
N LYS A 399 18.25 -14.66 13.31
CA LYS A 399 17.95 -15.76 14.25
C LYS A 399 18.88 -15.71 15.45
N GLY A 400 18.38 -16.20 16.59
CA GLY A 400 19.17 -16.43 17.80
C GLY A 400 19.96 -15.21 18.27
N THR A 401 21.26 -15.40 18.47
CA THR A 401 22.19 -14.38 18.98
C THR A 401 22.31 -13.17 18.06
N SER A 402 22.26 -13.36 16.74
CA SER A 402 22.34 -12.25 15.78
C SER A 402 21.18 -11.28 15.94
N PHE A 403 19.96 -11.79 16.16
CA PHE A 403 18.79 -10.95 16.43
C PHE A 403 18.92 -10.21 17.77
N LYS A 404 19.34 -10.90 18.85
CA LYS A 404 19.56 -10.26 20.16
C LYS A 404 20.63 -9.15 20.09
N ASN A 405 21.69 -9.36 19.32
CA ASN A 405 22.73 -8.35 19.11
C ASN A 405 22.17 -7.12 18.37
N ALA A 406 21.35 -7.33 17.34
CA ALA A 406 20.66 -6.24 16.66
C ALA A 406 19.75 -5.47 17.63
N CYS A 407 18.91 -6.15 18.42
CA CYS A 407 18.06 -5.52 19.45
C CYS A 407 18.86 -4.66 20.43
N ASN A 408 20.00 -5.16 20.91
CA ASN A 408 20.87 -4.41 21.82
C ASN A 408 21.45 -3.15 21.16
N ARG A 409 21.84 -3.24 19.88
CA ARG A 409 22.32 -2.07 19.13
C ARG A 409 21.21 -1.07 18.86
N ILE A 410 20.00 -1.54 18.54
CA ILE A 410 18.80 -0.70 18.39
C ILE A 410 18.56 0.14 19.65
N MET A 411 18.53 -0.52 20.82
CA MET A 411 18.37 0.19 22.10
C MET A 411 19.54 1.15 22.36
N ASN A 412 20.77 0.72 22.08
CA ASN A 412 21.96 1.55 22.30
C ASN A 412 21.96 2.84 21.50
N ASP A 413 21.49 2.81 20.25
CA ASP A 413 21.38 3.96 19.35
C ASP A 413 20.32 4.95 19.79
N LEU A 414 19.30 4.48 20.50
CA LEU A 414 18.27 5.30 21.14
C LEU A 414 18.70 5.78 22.54
N SER A 415 19.98 5.68 22.90
CA SER A 415 20.52 6.00 24.23
C SER A 415 20.01 5.10 25.37
N TYR A 416 19.59 3.87 25.10
CA TYR A 416 19.16 2.91 26.12
C TYR A 416 20.09 1.69 26.22
N LYS A 417 20.13 1.07 27.40
CA LYS A 417 20.79 -0.24 27.63
C LYS A 417 19.78 -1.22 28.20
N GLY A 418 19.61 -2.36 27.52
CA GLY A 418 18.75 -3.45 28.00
C GLY A 418 19.23 -3.98 29.35
N VAL A 419 18.34 -4.00 30.34
CA VAL A 419 18.61 -4.47 31.72
C VAL A 419 17.97 -5.83 31.97
N ARG A 420 16.79 -6.07 31.40
CA ARG A 420 16.06 -7.33 31.55
C ARG A 420 15.33 -7.69 30.27
N GLU A 421 15.55 -8.89 29.75
CA GLU A 421 14.71 -9.48 28.70
C GLU A 421 13.40 -9.96 29.36
N LEU A 422 12.28 -9.57 28.78
CA LEU A 422 10.94 -9.92 29.26
C LEU A 422 10.37 -11.04 28.40
N PRO A 423 9.41 -11.84 28.93
CA PRO A 423 8.70 -12.83 28.13
C PRO A 423 8.11 -12.19 26.87
N CYS A 424 8.28 -12.86 25.74
CA CYS A 424 7.66 -12.52 24.47
C CYS A 424 6.94 -13.80 24.02
N ILE A 425 5.61 -13.79 24.12
CA ILE A 425 4.75 -14.94 23.78
C ILE A 425 4.80 -15.18 22.25
N GLU A 426 5.03 -14.11 21.50
CA GLU A 426 5.12 -14.11 20.05
C GLU A 426 6.51 -14.60 19.62
N SER A 427 6.56 -15.64 18.79
CA SER A 427 7.83 -16.26 18.35
C SER A 427 8.69 -15.39 17.41
N ASP A 428 8.18 -14.21 17.06
CA ASP A 428 8.71 -13.28 16.06
C ASP A 428 9.25 -11.96 16.67
N GLY A 429 9.58 -11.93 17.96
CA GLY A 429 10.05 -10.71 18.61
C GLY A 429 10.93 -10.90 19.83
N ALA A 430 11.24 -9.76 20.46
CA ALA A 430 11.83 -9.70 21.79
C ALA A 430 11.28 -8.49 22.56
N ASN A 431 11.13 -8.65 23.87
CA ASN A 431 10.71 -7.60 24.78
C ASN A 431 11.85 -7.29 25.75
N TYR A 432 12.17 -6.02 25.97
CA TYR A 432 13.21 -5.60 26.91
C TYR A 432 12.73 -4.47 27.81
N LEU A 433 13.10 -4.54 29.08
CA LEU A 433 13.17 -3.37 29.93
C LEU A 433 14.58 -2.80 29.84
N ALA A 434 14.68 -1.53 29.46
CA ALA A 434 15.95 -0.83 29.28
C ALA A 434 16.02 0.42 30.15
N LYS A 435 17.25 0.84 30.50
CA LYS A 435 17.52 2.10 31.20
C LYS A 435 18.22 3.08 30.28
N SER A 436 17.86 4.35 30.39
CA SER A 436 18.53 5.44 29.67
C SER A 436 19.99 5.53 30.12
N LYS A 437 20.88 5.83 29.18
CA LYS A 437 22.29 6.11 29.43
C LYS A 437 22.53 7.55 29.87
N ASP A 438 21.59 8.43 29.54
CA ASP A 438 21.70 9.87 29.77
C ASP A 438 20.99 10.28 31.08
N GLU A 439 19.94 9.55 31.48
CA GLU A 439 19.15 9.80 32.69
C GLU A 439 18.97 8.53 33.54
N GLU A 440 19.62 8.45 34.71
CA GLU A 440 19.64 7.22 35.56
C GLU A 440 18.25 6.74 36.03
N GLU A 441 17.26 7.64 36.11
CA GLU A 441 15.88 7.36 36.54
C GLU A 441 14.90 7.12 35.39
N GLN A 442 15.34 7.17 34.13
CA GLN A 442 14.47 6.93 32.98
C GLN A 442 14.62 5.50 32.47
N SER A 443 13.54 4.73 32.54
CA SER A 443 13.44 3.40 31.94
C SER A 443 12.40 3.37 30.83
N ALA A 444 12.63 2.51 29.86
CA ALA A 444 11.74 2.31 28.72
C ALA A 444 11.52 0.82 28.44
N LEU A 445 10.30 0.50 28.03
CA LEU A 445 9.92 -0.80 27.51
C LEU A 445 10.20 -0.83 26.00
N PHE A 446 10.91 -1.84 25.52
CA PHE A 446 11.14 -2.06 24.09
C PHE A 446 10.41 -3.32 23.66
N LYS A 447 9.45 -3.18 22.73
CA LYS A 447 8.84 -4.30 22.01
C LYS A 447 9.38 -4.29 20.58
N ILE A 448 10.35 -5.16 20.30
CA ILE A 448 11.05 -5.24 19.02
C ILE A 448 10.51 -6.45 18.24
N ARG A 449 10.10 -6.26 16.99
CA ARG A 449 9.34 -7.25 16.20
C ARG A 449 9.91 -7.46 14.81
N LYS A 450 9.91 -8.72 14.38
CA LYS A 450 10.28 -9.18 13.03
C LYS A 450 9.02 -9.31 12.15
N TRP A 451 8.15 -8.30 12.22
CA TRP A 451 6.90 -8.30 11.48
C TRP A 451 7.14 -8.15 9.99
N LYS A 452 6.43 -8.98 9.23
CA LYS A 452 6.26 -8.88 7.78
C LYS A 452 4.77 -8.87 7.51
N ASP A 453 4.27 -7.80 6.89
CA ASP A 453 2.87 -7.68 6.46
C ASP A 453 1.84 -7.79 7.60
N ILE A 454 2.24 -7.47 8.84
CA ILE A 454 1.38 -7.46 10.04
C ILE A 454 1.02 -6.02 10.40
N GLN A 455 -0.19 -5.83 10.94
CA GLN A 455 -0.61 -4.56 11.54
C GLN A 455 -0.54 -4.64 13.08
N ILE A 456 -0.21 -3.51 13.70
CA ILE A 456 -0.22 -3.32 15.14
C ILE A 456 -1.69 -3.12 15.55
N SER A 457 -2.24 -4.07 16.30
CA SER A 457 -3.62 -4.02 16.79
C SER A 457 -3.77 -3.16 18.05
N ASP A 458 -5.01 -2.78 18.30
CA ASP A 458 -5.49 -2.17 19.55
C ASP A 458 -5.15 -3.05 20.76
N VAL A 459 -5.38 -4.37 20.65
CA VAL A 459 -5.02 -5.36 21.67
C VAL A 459 -3.53 -5.29 22.01
N PHE A 460 -2.66 -5.25 20.99
CA PHE A 460 -1.22 -5.16 21.20
C PHE A 460 -0.80 -3.86 21.89
N LEU A 461 -1.42 -2.73 21.53
CA LEU A 461 -1.12 -1.44 22.16
C LEU A 461 -1.59 -1.39 23.62
N ASN A 462 -2.79 -1.88 23.91
CA ASN A 462 -3.30 -1.94 25.28
C ASN A 462 -2.42 -2.83 26.16
N GLU A 463 -2.06 -4.03 25.69
CA GLU A 463 -1.09 -4.90 26.39
C GLU A 463 0.28 -4.21 26.57
N SER A 464 0.68 -3.37 25.63
CA SER A 464 1.94 -2.60 25.74
C SER A 464 1.85 -1.52 26.82
N LEU A 465 0.70 -0.87 26.98
CA LEU A 465 0.45 0.12 28.04
C LEU A 465 0.36 -0.52 29.42
N GLU A 466 -0.29 -1.68 29.52
CA GLU A 466 -0.32 -2.49 30.75
C GLU A 466 1.10 -2.89 31.17
N ASN A 467 1.88 -3.49 30.26
CA ASN A 467 3.27 -3.87 30.53
C ASN A 467 4.15 -2.66 30.89
N LEU A 468 3.87 -1.49 30.30
CA LEU A 468 4.55 -0.24 30.63
C LEU A 468 4.27 0.16 32.09
N GLN A 469 3.02 0.09 32.52
CA GLN A 469 2.60 0.38 33.89
C GLN A 469 3.19 -0.62 34.89
N GLU A 470 3.12 -1.92 34.62
CA GLU A 470 3.67 -2.97 35.50
C GLU A 470 5.17 -2.87 35.68
N SER A 471 5.89 -2.49 34.62
CA SER A 471 7.34 -2.35 34.65
C SER A 471 7.82 -1.04 35.30
N GLY A 472 6.92 -0.07 35.52
CA GLY A 472 7.25 1.26 36.00
C GLY A 472 8.07 2.09 35.01
N ALA A 473 8.13 1.68 33.73
CA ALA A 473 8.82 2.42 32.70
C ALA A 473 8.00 3.64 32.24
N LYS A 474 8.70 4.69 31.80
CA LYS A 474 8.07 5.96 31.41
C LYS A 474 7.63 5.97 29.94
N MET A 475 8.29 5.16 29.10
CA MET A 475 8.07 5.13 27.65
C MET A 475 8.08 3.71 27.10
N CYS A 476 7.25 3.43 26.09
CA CYS A 476 7.25 2.20 25.32
C CYS A 476 7.68 2.48 23.87
N TYR A 477 8.78 1.84 23.43
CA TYR A 477 9.22 1.81 22.05
C TYR A 477 8.72 0.54 21.37
N ILE A 478 7.92 0.69 20.33
CA ILE A 478 7.50 -0.41 19.46
C ILE A 478 8.30 -0.30 18.17
N VAL A 479 9.20 -1.26 17.95
CA VAL A 479 10.16 -1.22 16.84
C VAL A 479 9.86 -2.37 15.89
N GLY A 480 9.43 -2.05 14.68
CA GLY A 480 9.08 -3.06 13.68
C GLY A 480 8.36 -2.44 12.49
N ASN A 481 8.48 -3.06 11.31
CA ASN A 481 7.86 -2.53 10.11
C ASN A 481 6.38 -2.94 10.02
N ALA A 482 5.53 -2.25 10.76
CA ALA A 482 4.10 -2.48 10.80
C ALA A 482 3.32 -1.17 10.89
N GLU A 483 2.11 -1.17 10.33
CA GLU A 483 1.16 -0.07 10.44
C GLU A 483 0.14 -0.33 11.54
N LEU A 484 -0.43 0.74 12.11
CA LEU A 484 -1.52 0.63 13.06
C LEU A 484 -2.82 0.20 12.35
N THR A 485 -3.60 -0.69 12.98
CA THR A 485 -5.02 -0.84 12.63
C THR A 485 -5.78 0.45 12.93
N GLN A 486 -7.00 0.63 12.39
CA GLN A 486 -7.80 1.84 12.69
C GLN A 486 -8.06 1.98 14.20
N GLY A 487 -8.41 0.88 14.89
CA GLY A 487 -8.56 0.87 16.35
C GLY A 487 -7.27 1.26 17.08
N ALA A 488 -6.12 0.76 16.62
CA ALA A 488 -4.83 1.10 17.22
C ALA A 488 -4.42 2.57 17.00
N LYS A 489 -4.81 3.20 15.89
CA LYS A 489 -4.56 4.63 15.65
C LYS A 489 -5.17 5.52 16.74
N LYS A 490 -6.37 5.19 17.23
CA LYS A 490 -7.04 5.93 18.32
C LYS A 490 -6.23 5.83 19.63
N ILE A 491 -5.88 4.61 20.03
CA ILE A 491 -5.10 4.34 21.25
C ILE A 491 -3.73 5.04 21.19
N TYR A 492 -3.05 4.96 20.05
CA TYR A 492 -1.77 5.61 19.85
C TYR A 492 -1.86 7.13 19.98
N ARG A 493 -2.88 7.77 19.37
CA ARG A 493 -3.08 9.23 19.48
C ARG A 493 -3.25 9.67 20.94
N LEU A 494 -4.10 8.97 21.70
CA LEU A 494 -4.35 9.27 23.12
C LEU A 494 -3.12 9.04 24.02
N ASN A 495 -2.19 8.18 23.60
CA ASN A 495 -1.02 7.79 24.38
C ASN A 495 0.32 8.12 23.70
N SER A 496 0.33 9.12 22.81
CA SER A 496 1.51 9.50 22.01
C SER A 496 2.69 9.98 22.86
N SER A 497 2.44 10.41 24.11
CA SER A 497 3.49 10.76 25.08
C SER A 497 4.10 9.55 25.81
N LYS A 498 3.51 8.35 25.65
CA LYS A 498 3.90 7.10 26.33
C LYS A 498 4.33 6.00 25.35
N ILE A 499 3.87 6.05 24.10
CA ILE A 499 4.22 5.08 23.05
C ILE A 499 4.93 5.82 21.91
N GLN A 500 6.05 5.27 21.45
CA GLN A 500 6.74 5.69 20.24
C GLN A 500 6.86 4.48 19.32
N ILE A 501 6.36 4.62 18.09
CA ILE A 501 6.42 3.57 17.08
C ILE A 501 7.53 3.94 16.10
N ILE A 502 8.50 3.04 15.93
CA ILE A 502 9.62 3.17 14.99
C ILE A 502 9.41 2.15 13.87
N ASN A 503 8.98 2.65 12.70
CA ASN A 503 8.69 1.86 11.51
C ASN A 503 9.20 2.58 10.23
N GLY A 504 9.05 1.94 9.07
CA GLY A 504 9.41 2.52 7.77
C GLY A 504 10.83 3.11 7.73
N VAL A 505 10.93 4.37 7.29
CA VAL A 505 12.20 5.09 7.12
C VAL A 505 12.97 5.25 8.43
N GLU A 506 12.30 5.52 9.55
CA GLU A 506 12.96 5.68 10.84
C GLU A 506 13.61 4.36 11.30
N LEU A 507 12.89 3.25 11.09
CA LEU A 507 13.43 1.91 11.35
C LEU A 507 14.64 1.60 10.46
N GLU A 508 14.61 1.95 9.17
CA GLU A 508 15.76 1.71 8.28
C GLU A 508 17.03 2.44 8.68
N GLN A 509 16.89 3.70 9.11
CA GLN A 509 18.01 4.51 9.60
C GLN A 509 18.63 3.87 10.83
N LEU A 510 17.78 3.39 11.72
CA LEU A 510 18.19 2.73 12.95
C LEU A 510 18.87 1.38 12.66
N LEU A 511 18.32 0.60 11.73
CA LEU A 511 18.91 -0.67 11.27
C LEU A 511 20.24 -0.48 10.54
N GLU A 512 20.51 0.69 9.95
CA GLU A 512 21.80 0.96 9.30
C GLU A 512 22.99 0.80 10.23
N ARG A 513 22.81 1.20 11.48
CA ARG A 513 23.83 1.14 12.51
C ARG A 513 23.76 -0.20 13.24
N ALA A 514 22.54 -0.69 13.49
CA ALA A 514 22.35 -1.94 14.24
C ALA A 514 22.81 -3.21 13.48
N LEU A 515 22.81 -3.21 12.15
CA LEU A 515 23.21 -4.35 11.33
C LEU A 515 24.68 -4.34 10.88
N LYS A 516 25.45 -3.28 11.20
CA LYS A 516 26.92 -3.23 11.06
C LYS A 516 27.56 -3.91 12.26
#